data_AF-A0A1M2YS42-F1
#
_entry.id   AF-A0A1M2YS42-F1
#
_cell.length_a   1.000
_cell.length_b   1.000
_cell.length_c   1.000
_cell.angle_alpha   90.00
_cell.angle_beta   90.00
_cell.angle_gamma   90.00
#
_symmetry.space_group_name_H-M   'P 1'
#
loop_
_entity.id
_entity.type
_entity.pdbx_description
1 polymer ?
#
loop_
_entity_poly.entity_id
_entity_poly.type
_entity_poly.pdbx_seq_one_letter_code
_entity_poly.pdbx_strand_id
1 'polypeptide(L)'
;MDIIRQLESEQAQKIAEKRTLPEFQAGDTVRVQVRVTEGTRTRVQAYEGVCIARSGSGFQENFTVRKISYGEGVERVFPVYSPLVEAVEIVRRGKVRRAKLYYLRDRRGKSARISENTGVRARKLNDAERDAMNAERDRIEAEKVAAAEALAAEKAAEEAKEKAARAENAPAENAAAE
;
A
#
# COMPACT_ATOMS: atom_id res chain seq x y z
N MET A 1 -20.00 31.40 3.13
CA MET A 1 -19.39 30.13 3.55
C MET A 1 -19.97 29.03 2.69
N ASP A 2 -19.14 28.31 1.95
CA ASP A 2 -19.58 27.19 1.12
C ASP A 2 -19.62 25.90 1.96
N ILE A 3 -20.75 25.65 2.60
CA ILE A 3 -20.96 24.49 3.49
C ILE A 3 -20.63 23.16 2.76
N ILE A 4 -20.96 23.07 1.47
CA ILE A 4 -20.67 21.90 0.64
C ILE A 4 -19.16 21.64 0.57
N ARG A 5 -18.35 22.68 0.33
CA ARG A 5 -16.89 22.53 0.24
C ARG A 5 -16.27 22.12 1.57
N GLN A 6 -16.82 22.59 2.69
CA GLN A 6 -16.39 22.17 4.01
C GLN A 6 -16.66 20.69 4.23
N LEU A 7 -17.87 20.21 3.93
CA LEU A 7 -18.22 18.80 4.04
C LEU A 7 -17.35 17.92 3.14
N GLU A 8 -17.12 18.33 1.90
CA GLU A 8 -16.22 17.61 0.98
C GLU A 8 -14.79 17.51 1.54
N SER A 9 -14.28 18.60 2.12
CA SER A 9 -12.93 18.61 2.71
C SER A 9 -12.83 17.72 3.94
N GLU A 10 -13.85 17.70 4.79
CA GLU A 10 -13.90 16.86 5.99
C GLU A 10 -13.91 15.37 5.62
N GLN A 11 -14.71 15.00 4.62
CA GLN A 11 -14.75 13.62 4.13
C GLN A 11 -13.43 13.21 3.46
N ALA A 12 -12.82 14.11 2.68
CA ALA A 12 -11.50 13.87 2.09
C ALA A 12 -10.43 13.65 3.16
N GLN A 13 -10.43 14.44 4.24
CA GLN A 13 -9.51 14.31 5.36
C GLN A 13 -9.66 12.97 6.10
N LYS A 14 -10.90 12.57 6.43
CA LYS A 14 -11.18 11.26 7.05
C LYS A 14 -10.65 10.07 6.25
N ILE A 15 -10.60 10.20 4.93
CA ILE A 15 -10.08 9.16 4.04
C ILE A 15 -8.55 9.26 3.95
N ALA A 16 -8.00 10.48 3.88
CA ALA A 16 -6.56 10.73 3.86
C ALA A 16 -5.85 10.25 5.14
N GLU A 17 -6.50 10.37 6.30
CA GLU A 17 -6.01 9.84 7.59
C GLU A 17 -5.84 8.32 7.57
N LYS A 18 -6.76 7.61 6.89
CA LYS A 18 -6.69 6.15 6.76
C LYS A 18 -5.69 5.70 5.71
N ARG A 19 -5.52 6.52 4.66
CA ARG A 19 -4.70 6.18 3.51
C ARG A 19 -4.25 7.42 2.76
N THR A 20 -2.95 7.62 2.72
CA THR A 20 -2.31 8.63 1.86
C THR A 20 -1.87 7.99 0.55
N LEU A 21 -2.20 8.66 -0.57
CA LEU A 21 -1.68 8.26 -1.87
C LEU A 21 -0.38 9.02 -2.16
N PRO A 22 0.61 8.38 -2.80
CA PRO A 22 1.83 9.07 -3.20
C PRO A 22 1.53 10.14 -4.25
N GLU A 23 2.44 11.09 -4.39
CA GLU A 23 2.35 12.11 -5.44
C GLU A 23 2.76 11.49 -6.79
N PHE A 24 1.80 11.33 -7.71
CA PHE A 24 2.05 10.88 -9.09
C PHE A 24 1.35 11.75 -10.13
N GLN A 25 1.79 11.66 -11.37
CA GLN A 25 1.26 12.45 -12.48
C GLN A 25 0.84 11.57 -13.66
N ALA A 26 0.14 12.17 -14.63
CA ALA A 26 -0.09 11.51 -15.90
C ALA A 26 1.27 11.16 -16.55
N GLY A 27 1.38 9.95 -17.08
CA GLY A 27 2.61 9.38 -17.62
C GLY A 27 3.29 8.39 -16.68
N ASP A 28 3.01 8.47 -15.38
CA ASP A 28 3.55 7.52 -14.40
C ASP A 28 2.86 6.15 -14.53
N THR A 29 3.64 5.11 -14.31
CA THR A 29 3.15 3.73 -14.22
C THR A 29 2.84 3.44 -12.76
N VAL A 30 1.58 3.17 -12.48
CA VAL A 30 1.05 2.97 -11.14
C VAL A 30 0.46 1.57 -11.02
N ARG A 31 0.64 0.97 -9.84
CA ARG A 31 -0.01 -0.27 -9.43
C ARG A 31 -1.04 0.08 -8.37
N VAL A 32 -2.31 -0.08 -8.75
CA VAL A 32 -3.46 0.24 -7.91
C VAL A 32 -3.93 -1.04 -7.25
N GLN A 33 -3.86 -1.12 -5.92
CA GLN A 33 -4.41 -2.23 -5.16
C GLN A 33 -5.91 -1.97 -4.94
N VAL A 34 -6.76 -2.78 -5.57
CA VAL A 34 -8.22 -2.61 -5.54
C VAL A 34 -8.85 -3.74 -4.77
N ARG A 35 -9.71 -3.40 -3.81
CA ARG A 35 -10.55 -4.36 -3.12
C ARG A 35 -11.70 -4.77 -4.03
N VAL A 36 -11.76 -6.06 -4.35
CA VAL A 36 -12.80 -6.67 -5.18
C VAL A 36 -13.55 -7.68 -4.31
N THR A 37 -14.86 -7.50 -4.21
CA THR A 37 -15.77 -8.40 -3.50
C THR A 37 -16.60 -9.16 -4.53
N GLU A 38 -16.40 -10.48 -4.58
CA GLU A 38 -17.13 -11.41 -5.45
C GLU A 38 -17.99 -12.30 -4.54
N GLY A 39 -19.29 -11.98 -4.44
CA GLY A 39 -20.20 -12.65 -3.52
C GLY A 39 -19.80 -12.46 -2.06
N THR A 40 -19.38 -13.53 -1.39
CA THR A 40 -18.96 -13.52 0.01
C THR A 40 -17.46 -13.31 0.22
N ARG A 41 -16.63 -13.43 -0.82
CA ARG A 41 -15.16 -13.35 -0.69
C ARG A 41 -14.65 -12.01 -1.15
N THR A 42 -13.80 -11.41 -0.33
CA THR A 42 -13.09 -10.18 -0.66
C THR A 42 -11.61 -10.49 -0.89
N ARG A 43 -11.04 -9.94 -1.96
CA ARG A 43 -9.61 -10.02 -2.26
C ARG A 43 -9.08 -8.67 -2.71
N VAL A 44 -7.77 -8.47 -2.54
CA VAL A 44 -7.06 -7.33 -3.11
C VAL A 44 -6.50 -7.75 -4.46
N GLN A 45 -6.85 -7.01 -5.51
CA GLN A 45 -6.37 -7.23 -6.87
C GLN A 45 -5.52 -6.05 -7.33
N ALA A 46 -4.29 -6.33 -7.74
CA ALA A 46 -3.40 -5.33 -8.32
C ALA A 46 -3.82 -5.01 -9.77
N TYR A 47 -4.05 -3.73 -10.06
CA TYR A 47 -4.23 -3.20 -11.41
C TYR A 47 -3.06 -2.29 -11.76
N GLU A 48 -2.13 -2.79 -12.56
CA GLU A 48 -0.94 -2.07 -12.99
C GLU A 48 -1.09 -1.51 -14.40
N GLY A 49 -0.82 -0.22 -14.58
CA GLY A 49 -0.83 0.42 -15.88
C GLY A 49 -0.33 1.85 -15.86
N VAL A 50 -0.41 2.52 -17.00
CA VAL A 50 -0.01 3.92 -17.14
C VAL A 50 -1.16 4.82 -16.77
N CYS A 51 -0.93 5.77 -15.87
CA CYS A 51 -1.87 6.85 -15.61
C CYS A 51 -1.93 7.77 -16.84
N ILE A 52 -3.06 7.79 -17.54
CA ILE A 52 -3.22 8.58 -18.77
C ILE A 52 -3.86 9.94 -18.52
N ALA A 53 -4.58 10.09 -17.42
CA ALA A 53 -5.24 11.34 -17.05
C ALA A 53 -5.48 11.38 -15.54
N ARG A 54 -5.40 12.58 -14.98
CA ARG A 54 -6.02 12.95 -13.70
C ARG A 54 -7.06 14.03 -13.99
N SER A 55 -8.24 13.92 -13.41
CA SER A 55 -9.36 14.83 -13.66
C SER A 55 -10.24 14.99 -12.44
N GLY A 56 -11.06 16.03 -12.45
CA GLY A 56 -11.87 16.41 -11.30
C GLY A 56 -11.13 17.34 -10.35
N SER A 57 -11.81 17.73 -9.29
CA SER A 57 -11.31 18.62 -8.25
C SER A 57 -11.92 18.24 -6.91
N GLY A 58 -11.21 18.55 -5.82
CA GLY A 58 -11.69 18.25 -4.48
C GLY A 58 -11.98 16.76 -4.29
N PHE A 59 -13.13 16.44 -3.72
CA PHE A 59 -13.52 15.07 -3.42
C PHE A 59 -13.76 14.19 -4.65
N GLN A 60 -14.11 14.79 -5.79
CA GLN A 60 -14.41 14.08 -7.05
C GLN A 60 -13.18 13.83 -7.92
N GLU A 61 -11.99 14.12 -7.40
CA GLU A 61 -10.76 13.85 -8.12
C GLU A 61 -10.61 12.36 -8.43
N ASN A 62 -10.23 12.06 -9.67
CA ASN A 62 -10.04 10.72 -10.17
C ASN A 62 -8.82 10.66 -11.11
N PHE A 63 -8.35 9.44 -11.33
CA PHE A 63 -7.28 9.15 -12.26
C PHE A 63 -7.62 7.94 -13.11
N THR A 64 -7.24 7.99 -14.38
CA THR A 64 -7.49 6.91 -15.35
C THR A 64 -6.19 6.16 -15.59
N VAL A 65 -6.22 4.85 -15.36
CA VAL A 65 -5.10 3.94 -15.60
C VAL A 65 -5.42 3.08 -16.81
N ARG A 66 -4.50 3.04 -17.77
CA ARG A 66 -4.58 2.24 -19.00
C ARG A 66 -3.56 1.11 -18.96
N LYS A 67 -4.02 -0.10 -19.24
CA LYS A 67 -3.20 -1.32 -19.40
C LYS A 67 -3.60 -2.02 -20.69
N ILE A 68 -2.65 -2.68 -21.35
CA ILE A 68 -2.96 -3.69 -22.36
C ILE A 68 -3.05 -5.04 -21.65
N SER A 69 -4.23 -5.67 -21.67
CA SER A 69 -4.47 -6.99 -21.09
C SER A 69 -4.94 -7.92 -22.20
N TYR A 70 -4.26 -9.05 -22.40
CA TYR A 70 -4.61 -10.03 -23.44
C TYR A 70 -4.79 -9.43 -24.84
N GLY A 71 -3.99 -8.42 -25.18
CA GLY A 71 -4.06 -7.73 -26.49
C GLY A 71 -5.11 -6.61 -26.57
N GLU A 72 -5.97 -6.46 -25.56
CA GLU A 72 -6.99 -5.43 -25.51
C GLU A 72 -6.59 -4.28 -24.58
N GLY A 73 -6.90 -3.05 -25.00
CA GLY A 73 -6.65 -1.85 -24.21
C GLY A 73 -7.75 -1.67 -23.17
N VAL A 74 -7.44 -1.97 -21.91
CA VAL A 74 -8.36 -1.79 -20.78
C VAL A 74 -8.02 -0.48 -20.08
N GLU A 75 -9.05 0.32 -19.82
CA GLU A 75 -8.94 1.53 -19.00
C GLU A 75 -9.84 1.41 -17.77
N ARG A 76 -9.32 1.80 -16.61
CA ARG A 76 -10.10 1.92 -15.37
C ARG A 76 -9.93 3.31 -14.79
N VAL A 77 -11.05 3.89 -14.37
CA VAL A 77 -11.09 5.17 -13.68
C VAL A 77 -11.21 4.90 -12.18
N PHE A 78 -10.29 5.45 -11.41
CA PHE A 78 -10.24 5.32 -9.96
C PHE A 78 -10.44 6.69 -9.32
N PRO A 79 -11.47 6.87 -8.48
CA PRO A 79 -11.56 8.04 -7.61
C PRO A 79 -10.43 8.01 -6.59
N VAL A 80 -9.77 9.15 -6.36
CA VAL A 80 -8.65 9.31 -5.42
C VAL A 80 -9.08 8.91 -4.01
N TYR A 81 -10.28 9.31 -3.60
CA TYR A 81 -10.84 9.05 -2.28
C TYR A 81 -11.76 7.81 -2.23
N SER A 82 -11.67 6.90 -3.20
CA SER A 82 -12.52 5.70 -3.15
C SER A 82 -12.06 4.76 -2.01
N PRO A 83 -12.99 4.25 -1.17
CA PRO A 83 -12.68 3.26 -0.14
C PRO A 83 -12.33 1.88 -0.71
N LEU A 84 -12.61 1.65 -2.00
CA LEU A 84 -12.27 0.41 -2.70
C LEU A 84 -10.79 0.36 -3.10
N VAL A 85 -10.09 1.49 -3.11
CA VAL A 85 -8.67 1.50 -3.43
C VAL A 85 -7.92 1.41 -2.10
N GLU A 86 -7.06 0.40 -1.98
CA GLU A 86 -6.35 0.09 -0.74
C GLU A 86 -4.98 0.75 -0.69
N ALA A 87 -4.27 0.76 -1.82
CA ALA A 87 -2.97 1.42 -1.96
C ALA A 87 -2.72 1.77 -3.43
N VAL A 88 -1.83 2.74 -3.65
CA VAL A 88 -1.26 3.02 -4.97
C VAL A 88 0.25 3.04 -4.84
N GLU A 89 0.91 2.18 -5.58
CA GLU A 89 2.37 2.11 -5.67
C GLU A 89 2.82 2.72 -7.00
N ILE A 90 3.88 3.51 -6.97
CA ILE A 90 4.49 4.03 -8.19
C ILE A 90 5.57 3.04 -8.63
N VAL A 91 5.31 2.36 -9.76
CA VAL A 91 6.24 1.39 -10.33
C VAL A 91 7.35 2.13 -11.08
N ARG A 92 6.99 3.17 -11.83
CA ARG A 92 7.92 3.92 -12.67
C ARG A 92 7.38 5.29 -13.02
N ARG A 93 8.21 6.33 -12.94
CA ARG A 93 7.82 7.68 -13.36
C ARG A 93 8.07 7.91 -14.85
N GLY A 94 7.09 8.49 -15.54
CA GLY A 94 7.13 8.69 -16.99
C GLY A 94 7.42 10.13 -17.37
N LYS A 95 8.27 10.35 -18.37
CA LYS A 95 8.52 11.69 -18.93
C LYS A 95 7.49 11.97 -20.03
N VAL A 96 6.53 12.85 -19.74
CA VAL A 96 5.51 13.29 -20.70
C VAL A 96 5.38 14.81 -20.70
N ARG A 97 4.79 15.35 -21.77
CA ARG A 97 4.55 16.79 -21.94
C ARG A 97 3.07 17.19 -21.88
N ARG A 98 2.16 16.21 -21.99
CA ARG A 98 0.71 16.45 -22.00
C ARG A 98 0.10 15.99 -20.68
N ALA A 99 -0.84 16.76 -20.14
CA ALA A 99 -1.58 16.41 -18.92
C ALA A 99 -2.56 15.23 -19.14
N LYS A 100 -3.05 15.05 -20.37
CA LYS A 100 -3.92 13.94 -20.78
C LYS A 100 -3.31 13.21 -21.98
N LEU A 101 -3.09 11.91 -21.83
CA LEU A 101 -2.38 11.05 -22.76
C LEU A 101 -3.33 10.18 -23.59
N TYR A 102 -4.49 10.71 -23.99
CA TYR A 102 -5.49 9.96 -24.77
C TYR A 102 -4.96 9.45 -26.11
N TYR A 103 -3.90 10.06 -26.65
CA TYR A 103 -3.21 9.57 -27.85
C TYR A 103 -2.63 8.15 -27.67
N LEU A 104 -2.46 7.65 -26.44
CA LEU A 104 -2.04 6.27 -26.17
C LEU A 104 -3.12 5.24 -26.47
N ARG A 105 -4.35 5.67 -26.76
CA ARG A 105 -5.43 4.78 -27.22
C ARG A 105 -5.15 4.23 -28.62
N ASP A 106 -4.60 5.08 -29.48
CA ASP A 106 -4.34 4.77 -30.88
C ASP A 106 -2.92 4.23 -31.12
N ARG A 107 -2.07 4.21 -30.08
CA ARG A 107 -0.68 3.76 -30.17
C ARG A 107 -0.50 2.37 -29.57
N ARG A 108 0.40 1.58 -30.18
CA ARG A 108 0.75 0.23 -29.73
C ARG A 108 2.26 -0.02 -29.89
N GLY A 109 2.78 -0.95 -29.11
CA GLY A 109 4.19 -1.35 -29.17
C GLY A 109 5.14 -0.21 -28.81
N LYS A 110 6.20 -0.03 -29.61
CA LYS A 110 7.25 0.97 -29.35
C LYS A 110 6.73 2.40 -29.29
N SER A 111 5.71 2.75 -30.08
CA SER A 111 5.17 4.12 -30.13
C SER A 111 4.34 4.51 -28.90
N ALA A 112 3.85 3.51 -28.15
CA ALA A 112 3.14 3.69 -26.88
C ALA A 112 4.09 3.72 -25.66
N ARG A 113 5.37 3.38 -25.84
CA ARG A 113 6.34 3.37 -24.75
C ARG A 113 6.66 4.79 -24.31
N ILE A 114 6.52 5.05 -23.02
CA ILE A 114 6.89 6.32 -22.39
C ILE A 114 8.30 6.18 -21.81
N SER A 115 9.22 7.08 -22.19
CA SER A 115 10.56 7.15 -21.59
C SER A 115 10.47 7.42 -20.09
N GLU A 116 11.36 6.82 -19.31
CA GLU A 116 11.45 7.08 -17.88
C GLU A 116 11.88 8.51 -17.59
N ASN A 117 11.33 9.09 -16.51
CA ASN A 117 11.69 10.42 -16.07
C ASN A 117 12.90 10.37 -15.14
N THR A 118 14.06 10.79 -15.65
CA THR A 118 15.33 10.86 -14.89
C THR A 118 15.65 12.27 -14.37
N GLY A 119 14.69 13.20 -14.47
CA GLY A 119 14.86 14.57 -14.01
C GLY A 119 14.99 14.71 -12.49
N VAL A 120 15.49 15.86 -12.04
CA VAL A 120 15.80 16.14 -10.62
C VAL A 120 14.57 15.93 -9.72
N ARG A 121 13.39 16.41 -10.13
CA ARG A 121 12.15 16.23 -9.37
C ARG A 121 11.78 14.75 -9.21
N ALA A 122 11.90 13.97 -10.28
CA ALA A 122 11.53 12.55 -10.26
C ALA A 122 12.44 11.76 -9.31
N ARG A 123 13.75 12.05 -9.32
CA ARG A 123 14.70 11.46 -8.36
C ARG A 123 14.32 11.81 -6.93
N LYS A 124 14.14 13.10 -6.63
CA LYS A 124 13.77 13.57 -5.28
C LYS A 124 12.50 12.88 -4.76
N LEU A 125 11.48 12.73 -5.59
CA LEU A 125 10.24 12.05 -5.19
C LEU A 125 10.46 10.56 -4.95
N ASN A 126 11.23 9.89 -5.81
CA ASN A 126 11.57 8.47 -5.61
C ASN A 126 12.41 8.26 -4.35
N ASP A 127 13.35 9.15 -4.06
CA ASP A 127 14.20 9.10 -2.88
C ASP A 127 13.33 9.30 -1.63
N ALA A 128 12.45 10.30 -1.61
CA ALA A 128 11.51 10.53 -0.51
C ALA A 128 10.57 9.34 -0.27
N GLU A 129 10.05 8.72 -1.33
CA GLU A 129 9.23 7.51 -1.21
C GLU A 129 10.02 6.33 -0.66
N ARG A 130 11.27 6.16 -1.11
CA ARG A 130 12.15 5.10 -0.62
C ARG A 130 12.52 5.31 0.85
N ASP A 131 12.82 6.54 1.25
CA ASP A 131 13.12 6.90 2.64
C ASP A 131 11.90 6.67 3.55
N ALA A 132 10.70 7.06 3.09
CA ALA A 132 9.46 6.81 3.82
C ALA A 132 9.17 5.31 3.96
N MET A 133 9.37 4.52 2.89
CA MET A 133 9.22 3.06 2.93
C MET A 133 10.23 2.39 3.86
N ASN A 134 11.49 2.84 3.85
CA ASN A 134 12.52 2.30 4.74
C ASN A 134 12.19 2.63 6.20
N ALA A 135 11.84 3.88 6.51
CA ALA A 135 11.45 4.29 7.86
C ALA A 135 10.24 3.49 8.37
N GLU A 136 9.25 3.23 7.52
CA GLU A 136 8.10 2.42 7.90
C GLU A 136 8.46 0.95 8.10
N ARG A 137 9.30 0.39 7.23
CA ARG A 137 9.81 -0.97 7.39
C ARG A 137 10.58 -1.12 8.70
N ASP A 138 11.46 -0.17 9.01
CA ASP A 138 12.29 -0.20 10.22
C ASP A 138 11.43 -0.07 11.49
N ARG A 139 10.32 0.71 11.45
CA ARG A 139 9.31 0.75 12.53
C ARG A 139 8.60 -0.58 12.71
N ILE A 140 8.11 -1.16 11.62
CA ILE A 140 7.42 -2.46 11.65
C ILE A 140 8.37 -3.55 12.14
N GLU A 141 9.63 -3.52 11.74
CA GLU A 141 10.66 -4.45 12.19
C GLU A 141 10.95 -4.27 13.68
N ALA A 142 11.09 -3.04 14.17
CA ALA A 142 11.23 -2.77 15.60
C ALA A 142 10.03 -3.24 16.42
N GLU A 143 8.80 -3.03 15.94
CA GLU A 143 7.58 -3.51 16.59
C GLU A 143 7.52 -5.04 16.62
N LYS A 144 7.91 -5.70 15.52
CA LYS A 144 7.98 -7.17 15.46
C LYS A 144 9.04 -7.74 16.39
N VAL A 145 10.21 -7.10 16.48
CA VAL A 145 11.28 -7.50 17.40
C VAL A 145 10.80 -7.33 18.84
N ALA A 146 10.18 -6.20 19.18
CA ALA A 146 9.62 -5.98 20.51
C ALA A 146 8.49 -6.97 20.85
N ALA A 147 7.62 -7.30 19.90
CA ALA A 147 6.58 -8.30 20.08
C ALA A 147 7.16 -9.72 20.24
N ALA A 148 8.23 -10.05 19.51
CA ALA A 148 8.92 -11.32 19.63
C ALA A 148 9.66 -11.46 20.97
N GLU A 149 10.30 -10.40 21.45
CA GLU A 149 10.94 -10.34 22.77
C GLU A 149 9.91 -10.45 23.91
N ALA A 150 8.76 -9.79 23.79
CA ALA A 150 7.66 -9.91 24.75
C ALA A 150 7.09 -11.33 24.79
N LEU A 151 6.85 -11.95 23.62
CA LEU A 151 6.37 -13.33 23.53
C LEU A 151 7.40 -14.35 24.05
N ALA A 152 8.70 -14.09 23.83
CA ALA A 152 9.78 -14.92 24.35
C ALA A 152 9.88 -14.82 25.89
N ALA A 153 9.71 -13.61 26.44
CA ALA A 153 9.68 -13.40 27.89
C ALA A 153 8.46 -14.07 28.56
N GLU A 154 7.29 -14.00 27.91
CA GLU A 154 6.06 -14.67 28.37
C GLU A 154 6.21 -16.19 28.36
N LYS A 155 6.72 -16.77 27.27
CA LYS A 155 7.01 -18.21 27.17
C LYS A 155 8.08 -18.67 28.16
N ALA A 156 9.13 -17.89 28.38
CA ALA A 156 10.16 -18.21 29.38
C ALA A 156 9.59 -18.18 30.81
N ALA A 157 8.67 -17.25 31.10
CA ALA A 157 7.97 -17.19 32.39
C ALA A 157 6.99 -18.36 32.57
N GLU A 158 6.33 -18.81 31.49
CA GLU A 158 5.44 -19.97 31.49
C GLU A 158 6.21 -21.28 31.69
N GLU A 159 7.33 -21.47 30.98
CA GLU A 159 8.23 -22.62 31.16
C GLU A 159 8.89 -22.63 32.56
N ALA A 160 9.19 -21.46 33.13
CA ALA A 160 9.70 -21.35 34.50
C ALA A 160 8.63 -21.73 35.54
N LYS A 161 7.37 -21.33 35.33
CA LYS A 161 6.23 -21.76 36.16
C LYS A 161 5.97 -23.25 36.04
N GLU A 162 6.06 -23.81 34.82
CA GLU A 162 5.88 -25.24 34.57
C GLU A 162 7.03 -26.07 35.18
N LYS A 163 8.27 -25.59 35.12
CA LYS A 163 9.42 -26.21 35.81
C LYS A 163 9.32 -26.11 37.33
N ALA A 164 8.82 -25.00 37.87
CA ALA A 164 8.57 -24.86 39.31
C ALA A 164 7.46 -25.82 39.78
N ALA A 165 6.35 -25.93 39.03
CA ALA A 165 5.27 -26.88 39.31
C ALA A 165 5.72 -28.35 39.15
N ARG A 166 6.68 -28.62 38.26
CA ARG A 166 7.29 -29.95 38.08
C ARG A 166 8.30 -30.29 39.18
N ALA A 167 8.96 -29.29 39.78
CA ALA A 167 9.88 -29.47 40.90
C ALA A 167 9.15 -29.67 42.25
N GLU A 168 8.00 -29.04 42.45
CA GLU A 168 7.12 -29.27 43.62
C GLU A 168 6.50 -30.67 43.64
N ASN A 169 6.36 -31.32 42.46
CA ASN A 169 5.81 -32.67 42.32
C ASN A 169 6.88 -33.77 42.18
N ALA A 170 8.15 -33.49 42.49
CA ALA A 170 9.20 -34.52 42.48
C ALA A 170 9.01 -35.47 43.69
N PRO A 171 8.80 -36.79 43.48
CA PRO A 171 8.66 -37.72 44.59
C PRO A 171 9.98 -37.84 45.37
N ALA A 172 9.89 -37.85 46.70
CA ALA A 172 11.00 -38.09 47.60
C ALA A 172 11.48 -39.55 47.47
N GLU A 173 12.37 -39.82 46.51
CA GLU A 173 13.21 -41.03 46.52
C GLU A 173 14.38 -40.81 47.48
N ASN A 174 14.14 -41.07 48.77
CA ASN A 174 15.06 -41.76 49.70
C ASN A 174 14.54 -41.66 51.13
N ALA A 175 13.86 -42.70 51.60
CA ALA A 175 13.95 -43.18 52.98
C ALA A 175 13.33 -44.59 53.09
N ALA A 176 14.05 -45.46 53.83
CA ALA A 176 13.81 -46.89 54.12
C ALA A 176 14.15 -47.87 52.97
N ALA A 177 15.22 -48.68 52.97
CA ALA A 177 16.10 -49.17 54.03
C ALA A 177 15.35 -49.72 55.26
N GLU A 178 14.79 -50.92 55.15
CA GLU A 178 15.10 -52.13 55.97
C GLU A 178 14.23 -53.31 55.50
#